data_AF-A0A396IYM7-F1
#
_entry.id   AF-A0A396IYM7-F1
#
_cell.length_a   1.000
_cell.length_b   1.000
_cell.length_c   1.000
_cell.angle_alpha   90.00
_cell.angle_beta   90.00
_cell.angle_gamma   90.00
#
_symmetry.space_group_name_H-M   'P 1'
#
loop_
_entity.id
_entity.type
_entity.pdbx_description
1 polymer ?
#
loop_
_entity_poly.entity_id
_entity_poly.type
_entity_poly.pdbx_seq_one_letter_code
_entity_poly.pdbx_strand_id
1 'polypeptide(L)' 'MMSSVNIVAADHSNAIWNNEVPLNVSLFAWRLLRNRLPTTNNLIRRHILHHNAQLCVGGYDVMEDIDHLFLS' A
#
# COMPACT_ATOMS: atom_id res chain seq x y z
N MET A 1 9.67 33.71 -18.07
CA MET A 1 8.52 33.03 -17.43
C MET A 1 8.48 31.58 -17.90
N MET A 2 9.33 30.73 -17.34
CA MET A 2 9.16 29.27 -17.34
C MET A 2 9.70 28.84 -15.98
N SER A 3 8.81 28.71 -15.00
CA SER A 3 9.18 28.21 -13.68
C SER A 3 9.51 26.73 -13.87
N SER A 4 10.78 26.39 -13.66
CA SER A 4 11.23 25.00 -13.57
C SER A 4 10.42 24.34 -12.46
N VAL A 5 9.47 23.48 -12.85
CA VAL A 5 8.85 22.56 -11.91
C VAL A 5 9.95 21.61 -11.48
N ASN A 6 10.58 21.92 -10.37
CA ASN A 6 11.41 20.98 -9.63
C ASN A 6 10.48 19.86 -9.15
N ILE A 7 10.27 18.84 -10.00
CA ILE A 7 9.79 17.52 -9.58
C ILE A 7 10.97 16.82 -8.89
N VAL A 8 11.56 17.50 -7.89
CA VAL A 8 12.32 16.82 -6.86
C VAL A 8 11.23 16.08 -6.11
N ALA A 9 11.20 14.74 -6.27
CA ALA A 9 10.33 13.80 -5.58
C ALA A 9 9.71 14.47 -4.35
N ALA A 10 8.49 15.00 -4.50
CA ALA A 10 7.79 15.62 -3.39
C ALA A 10 7.83 14.56 -2.31
N ASP A 11 8.55 14.85 -1.21
CA ASP A 11 8.83 13.88 -0.17
C ASP A 11 7.51 13.18 0.13
N HIS A 12 7.39 11.90 -0.23
CA HIS A 12 6.14 11.17 -0.14
C HIS A 12 5.58 11.31 1.29
N SER A 13 6.47 11.47 2.26
CA SER A 13 6.16 11.79 3.66
C SER A 13 5.35 13.09 3.82
N ASN A 14 5.71 14.18 3.15
CA ASN A 14 4.97 15.45 3.18
C ASN A 14 3.59 15.35 2.54
N ALA A 15 3.44 14.52 1.51
CA ALA A 15 2.14 14.26 0.88
C ALA A 15 1.23 13.38 1.75
N ILE A 16 1.81 12.40 2.46
CA ILE A 16 1.08 11.51 3.38
C ILE A 16 0.62 12.29 4.62
N TRP A 17 1.50 13.08 5.23
CA TRP A 17 1.26 13.79 6.49
C TRP A 17 0.82 15.24 6.26
N ASN A 18 -0.21 15.43 5.44
CA ASN A 18 -0.84 16.71 5.20
C ASN A 18 -1.98 16.95 6.21
N ASN A 19 -2.02 18.12 6.86
CA ASN A 19 -3.07 18.51 7.80
C ASN A 19 -4.47 18.59 7.17
N GLU A 20 -4.54 18.78 5.84
CA GLU A 20 -5.79 18.78 5.08
C GLU A 20 -6.36 17.37 4.87
N VAL A 21 -5.55 16.33 5.12
CA VAL A 21 -5.93 14.94 4.94
C VAL A 21 -6.26 14.33 6.31
N PRO A 22 -7.44 13.69 6.46
CA PRO A 22 -7.76 12.96 7.68
C PRO A 22 -6.70 11.92 8.05
N LEU A 23 -6.35 11.83 9.34
CA LEU A 23 -5.26 10.97 9.84
C LEU A 23 -5.41 9.48 9.46
N ASN A 24 -6.64 8.98 9.36
CA ASN A 24 -6.92 7.61 8.92
C ASN A 24 -6.47 7.37 7.47
N VAL A 25 -6.63 8.36 6.59
CA VAL A 25 -6.18 8.29 5.19
C VAL A 25 -4.66 8.33 5.12
N SER A 26 -4.02 9.23 5.87
CA SER A 26 -2.56 9.30 5.99
C SER A 26 -1.96 7.98 6.51
N LEU A 27 -2.56 7.41 7.56
CA LEU A 27 -2.11 6.14 8.13
C LEU A 27 -2.29 4.99 7.14
N PHE A 28 -3.38 4.98 6.39
CA PHE A 28 -3.62 4.00 5.35
C PHE A 28 -2.57 4.09 4.22
N ALA A 29 -2.33 5.28 3.68
CA ALA A 29 -1.32 5.51 2.64
C ALA A 29 0.09 5.12 3.14
N TRP A 30 0.44 5.47 4.37
CA TRP A 30 1.69 5.06 4.98
C TRP A 30 1.83 3.54 5.10
N ARG A 31 0.78 2.84 5.51
CA ARG A 31 0.77 1.38 5.60
C ARG A 31 0.87 0.73 4.22
N LEU A 32 0.19 1.29 3.22
CA LEU A 32 0.23 0.86 1.82
C LEU A 32 1.67 0.96 1.27
N LEU A 33 2.27 2.14 1.32
CA LEU A 33 3.62 2.40 0.80
C LEU A 33 4.72 1.57 1.49
N ARG A 34 4.49 1.15 2.73
CA ARG A 34 5.44 0.35 3.52
C ARG A 34 5.22 -1.15 3.40
N ASN A 35 4.29 -1.58 2.55
CA ASN A 35 3.85 -2.97 2.45
C ASN A 35 3.43 -3.58 3.81
N ARG A 36 2.65 -2.84 4.60
CA ARG A 36 2.20 -3.23 5.96
C ARG A 36 0.71 -3.50 6.06
N LEU A 37 -0.02 -3.49 4.96
CA LEU A 37 -1.42 -3.91 4.92
C LEU A 37 -1.54 -5.44 5.11
N PRO A 38 -2.65 -5.92 5.69
CA PRO A 38 -2.87 -7.34 5.94
C PRO A 38 -3.30 -8.09 4.66
N THR A 39 -2.49 -8.03 3.61
CA THR A 39 -2.68 -8.85 2.41
C THR A 39 -2.31 -10.30 2.69
N THR A 40 -2.88 -11.26 1.96
CA THR A 40 -2.56 -12.69 2.11
C THR A 40 -1.05 -12.94 2.08
N ASN A 41 -0.32 -12.33 1.12
CA ASN A 41 1.14 -12.43 1.04
C ASN A 41 1.85 -11.93 2.31
N ASN A 42 1.45 -10.76 2.85
CA ASN A 42 2.06 -10.21 4.05
C ASN A 42 1.75 -11.04 5.31
N LEU A 43 0.58 -11.66 5.38
CA LEU A 43 0.20 -12.54 6.48
C LEU A 43 0.98 -13.86 6.45
N ILE A 44 1.20 -14.43 5.25
CA ILE A 44 2.04 -15.62 5.06
C ILE A 44 3.49 -15.33 5.43
N ARG A 45 4.05 -14.20 4.99
CA ARG A 45 5.42 -13.75 5.36
C ARG A 45 5.61 -13.58 6.85
N ARG A 46 4.54 -13.28 7.59
CA ARG A 46 4.54 -13.16 9.05
C ARG A 46 4.20 -14.48 9.76
N HIS A 47 4.03 -15.57 9.01
CA HIS A 47 3.62 -16.88 9.52
C HIS A 47 2.27 -16.85 10.26
N ILE A 48 1.39 -15.91 9.92
CA ILE A 48 0.02 -15.83 10.47
C ILE A 48 -0.90 -16.76 9.69
N LEU A 49 -0.76 -16.79 8.36
CA LEU A 49 -1.48 -17.70 7.47
C LEU A 49 -0.55 -18.79 6.94
N HIS A 50 -1.10 -19.98 6.72
CA HIS A 50 -0.38 -21.08 6.10
C HIS A 50 -0.31 -20.87 4.57
N HIS A 51 0.72 -21.40 3.92
CA HIS A 51 0.97 -21.22 2.49
C HIS A 51 -0.16 -21.74 1.58
N ASN A 52 -1.04 -22.62 2.08
CA ASN A 52 -2.21 -23.10 1.34
C ASN A 52 -3.40 -22.12 1.38
N ALA A 53 -3.33 -21.04 2.16
CA ALA A 53 -4.36 -20.01 2.23
C ALA A 53 -4.09 -18.86 1.25
N GLN A 54 -3.38 -19.13 0.14
CA GLN A 54 -2.86 -18.12 -0.80
C GLN A 54 -3.90 -17.43 -1.70
N LEU A 55 -5.18 -17.74 -1.52
CA LEU A 55 -6.26 -17.18 -2.32
C LEU A 55 -6.43 -15.68 -2.05
N CYS A 56 -6.70 -14.91 -3.11
CA CYS A 56 -7.10 -13.51 -2.96
C CYS A 56 -8.55 -13.40 -2.48
N VAL A 57 -8.94 -12.22 -1.98
CA VAL A 57 -10.33 -11.95 -1.55
C VAL A 57 -11.35 -12.21 -2.67
N GLY A 58 -10.93 -12.09 -3.94
CA GLY A 58 -11.75 -12.42 -5.11
C GLY A 58 -11.97 -13.92 -5.37
N GLY A 59 -11.33 -14.80 -4.61
CA GLY A 59 -11.44 -16.26 -4.76
C GLY A 59 -10.68 -16.83 -5.96
N TYR A 60 -9.83 -16.01 -6.60
CA TYR A 60 -8.92 -16.49 -7.64
C TYR A 60 -7.70 -17.14 -7.00
N ASP A 61 -7.11 -18.10 -7.71
CA ASP A 61 -5.86 -18.78 -7.31
C ASP A 61 -4.63 -17.87 -7.58
N VAL A 62 -4.75 -16.61 -7.21
CA VAL A 62 -3.72 -15.58 -7.35
C VAL A 62 -3.35 -15.09 -5.96
N MET A 63 -2.06 -15.00 -5.70
CA MET A 63 -1.55 -14.46 -4.45
C MET A 63 -1.95 -12.99 -4.32
N GLU A 64 -2.66 -12.64 -3.25
CA GLU A 64 -2.97 -11.25 -2.97
C GLU A 64 -1.76 -10.51 -2.39
N ASP A 65 -1.18 -9.64 -3.20
CA ASP A 65 -0.26 -8.58 -2.80
C ASP A 65 -0.91 -7.20 -2.97
N ILE A 66 -0.14 -6.14 -2.70
CA ILE A 66 -0.66 -4.78 -2.77
C ILE A 66 -1.06 -4.38 -4.19
N ASP A 67 -0.29 -4.81 -5.18
CA ASP A 67 -0.57 -4.48 -6.57
C ASP A 67 -1.83 -5.23 -7.03
N HIS A 68 -1.98 -6.49 -6.63
CA HIS A 68 -3.19 -7.25 -6.89
C HIS A 68 -4.43 -6.64 -6.24
N LEU A 69 -4.29 -6.15 -5.01
CA LEU A 69 -5.41 -5.61 -4.23
C LEU A 69 -5.87 -4.21 -4.70
N PHE A 70 -4.99 -3.40 -5.28
CA PHE A 70 -5.28 -1.99 -5.61
C PHE A 70 -5.11 -1.60 -7.09
N LEU A 71 -4.39 -2.38 -7.89
CA LEU A 71 -3.99 -2.00 -9.27
C LEU A 71 -4.38 -3.04 -10.34
N SER A 72 -5.02 -4.16 -9.97
CA SER A 72 -5.48 -5.21 -10.90
C SER A 72 -6.83 -4.92 -11.54
#